data_AF-A0A529Q978-F1
#
_entry.id   AF-A0A529Q978-F1
#
_cell.length_a   1.000
_cell.length_b   1.000
_cell.length_c   1.000
_cell.angle_alpha   90.00
_cell.angle_beta   90.00
_cell.angle_gamma   90.00
#
_symmetry.space_group_name_H-M   'P 1'
#
loop_
_entity.id
_entity.type
_entity.pdbx_description
1 polymer ?
#
loop_
_entity_poly.entity_id
_entity_poly.type
_entity_poly.pdbx_seq_one_letter_code
_entity_poly.pdbx_strand_id
1 'polypeptide(L)' 'MAETDSRKTIVLTGASRGIGHATVKRFSREGWRVIT' A
#
# COMPACT_ATOMS: atom_id res chain seq x y z
N MET A 1 21.83 12.63 6.17
CA MET A 1 20.56 12.71 6.94
C MET A 1 19.58 11.81 6.21
N ALA A 2 19.08 10.76 6.86
CA ALA A 2 18.09 9.88 6.23
C ALA A 2 16.81 10.68 6.05
N GLU A 3 16.41 10.91 4.80
CA GLU A 3 15.13 11.49 4.45
C GLU A 3 14.06 10.51 4.93
N THR A 4 13.32 10.87 5.97
CA THR A 4 12.21 10.05 6.45
C THR A 4 11.17 10.01 5.34
N ASP A 5 11.11 8.91 4.60
CA ASP A 5 10.08 8.67 3.58
C ASP A 5 8.71 8.90 4.23
N SER A 6 8.10 10.05 3.93
CA SER A 6 6.84 10.50 4.54
C SER A 6 5.63 9.76 3.98
N ARG A 7 5.87 8.80 3.08
CA ARG A 7 4.83 7.94 2.53
C ARG A 7 4.23 7.08 3.62
N LYS A 8 2.91 7.17 3.74
CA LYS A 8 2.12 6.29 4.59
C LYS A 8 2.32 4.85 4.15
N THR A 9 2.55 3.96 5.11
CA THR A 9 2.76 2.53 4.87
C THR A 9 1.59 1.73 5.42
N ILE A 10 1.13 0.73 4.66
CA ILE A 10 0.08 -0.20 5.06
C ILE A 10 0.50 -1.64 4.75
N VAL A 11 0.19 -2.57 5.66
CA VAL A 11 0.28 -4.01 5.43
C VAL A 11 -1.13 -4.52 5.16
N LEU A 12 -1.35 -5.16 4.01
CA LEU A 12 -2.64 -5.64 3.57
C LEU A 12 -2.59 -7.12 3.23
N THR A 13 -3.12 -7.96 4.11
CA THR A 13 -3.23 -9.40 3.89
C THR A 13 -4.44 -9.74 3.01
N GLY A 14 -4.45 -10.94 2.43
CA GLY A 14 -5.56 -11.37 1.55
C GLY A 14 -5.68 -10.56 0.26
N ALA A 15 -4.59 -9.92 -0.18
CA ALA A 15 -4.55 -9.00 -1.31
C ALA A 15 -4.37 -9.64 -2.69
N SER A 16 -4.37 -10.98 -2.77
CA SER A 16 -4.10 -11.69 -4.03
C SER A 16 -5.20 -11.47 -5.07
N ARG A 17 -6.48 -11.40 -4.66
CA ARG A 17 -7.66 -11.30 -5.54
C ARG A 17 -8.79 -10.48 -4.89
N GLY A 18 -9.84 -10.20 -5.66
CA GLY A 18 -11.07 -9.59 -5.16
C GLY A 18 -10.85 -8.22 -4.51
N ILE A 19 -11.53 -8.00 -3.39
CA ILE A 19 -11.51 -6.72 -2.67
C ILE A 19 -10.09 -6.34 -2.23
N GLY A 20 -9.30 -7.30 -1.73
CA GLY A 20 -7.92 -7.04 -1.31
C GLY A 20 -7.05 -6.49 -2.45
N HIS A 21 -7.11 -7.09 -3.63
CA HIS A 21 -6.36 -6.61 -4.81
C HIS A 21 -6.82 -5.21 -5.28
N ALA A 22 -8.13 -4.92 -5.20
CA ALA A 22 -8.66 -3.60 -5.50
C ALA A 22 -8.15 -2.54 -4.51
N THR A 23 -8.03 -2.90 -3.22
CA THR A 23 -7.51 -2.06 -2.15
C THR A 23 -6.02 -1.74 -2.35
N VAL A 24 -5.19 -2.71 -2.78
CA VAL A 24 -3.79 -2.44 -3.18
C VAL A 24 -3.74 -1.36 -4.24
N LYS A 25 -4.49 -1.53 -5.33
CA LYS A 25 -4.53 -0.56 -6.45
C LYS A 25 -4.95 0.83 -5.98
N ARG A 26 -5.90 0.92 -5.05
CA ARG A 26 -6.36 2.20 -4.50
C ARG A 26 -5.23 2.90 -3.75
N PHE A 27 -4.60 2.23 -2.79
CA PHE A 27 -3.57 2.84 -1.94
C PHE A 27 -2.26 3.11 -2.70
N SER A 28 -1.88 2.25 -3.64
CA SER A 28 -0.73 2.51 -4.51
C SER A 28 -0.94 3.76 -5.37
N ARG A 29 -2.16 4.01 -5.87
CA ARG A 29 -2.49 5.26 -6.61
C ARG A 29 -2.43 6.51 -5.75
N GLU A 30 -2.68 6.37 -4.46
CA GLU A 30 -2.52 7.45 -3.48
C GLU A 30 -1.07 7.63 -3.01
N GLY A 31 -0.11 6.88 -3.56
CA GLY A 31 1.31 7.00 -3.23
C GLY A 31 1.72 6.32 -1.94
N TRP A 32 0.87 5.46 -1.38
CA TRP A 32 1.21 4.70 -0.18
C TRP A 32 2.19 3.58 -0.52
N ARG A 33 3.05 3.26 0.44
CA ARG A 33 3.81 2.02 0.44
C ARG A 33 2.90 0.89 0.90
N VAL A 34 2.48 0.04 -0.03
CA VAL A 34 1.64 -1.12 0.27
C VAL A 34 2.51 -2.36 0.36
N ILE A 35 2.43 -3.08 1.48
CA ILE A 35 3.03 -4.40 1.69
C ILE A 35 1.88 -5.40 1.67
N THR A 36 1.91 -6.37 0.76
CA THR A 36 0.79 -7.29 0.48
C THR A 36 1.14 -8.72 0.77
#